data_AF-A0A7Z7CHM7-F1
#
_entry.id   AF-A0A7Z7CHM7-F1
#
_cell.length_a   1.000
_cell.length_b   1.000
_cell.length_c   1.000
_cell.angle_alpha   90.00
_cell.angle_beta   90.00
_cell.angle_gamma   90.00
#
_symmetry.space_group_name_H-M   'P 1'
#
loop_
_entity.id
_entity.type
_entity.pdbx_description
1 polymer ?
#
loop_
_entity_poly.entity_id
_entity_poly.type
_entity_poly.pdbx_seq_one_letter_code
_entity_poly.pdbx_strand_id
1 'polypeptide(L)'
;MLYIFITWLILILMLILLAQGIQKNSKDREGSVKRWRGWLIGLFILGSVPLGYALYTELRGGYIGANIGLGLALFFTWAYCALLLCVTLVIWGRYGYKQYRKK
;
A
#
# COMPACT_ATOMS: atom_id res chain seq x y z
N MET A 1 -12.00 -12.05 9.77
CA MET A 1 -12.00 -12.23 8.29
C MET A 1 -12.40 -10.96 7.55
N LEU A 2 -13.55 -10.34 7.83
CA LEU A 2 -14.01 -9.13 7.12
C LEU A 2 -13.01 -7.96 7.20
N TYR A 3 -12.36 -7.76 8.34
CA TYR A 3 -11.31 -6.75 8.51
C TYR A 3 -10.08 -7.01 7.63
N ILE A 4 -9.73 -8.28 7.34
CA ILE A 4 -8.62 -8.63 6.44
C ILE A 4 -8.94 -8.22 5.00
N PHE A 5 -10.17 -8.48 4.55
CA PHE A 5 -10.64 -8.05 3.22
C PHE A 5 -10.69 -6.52 3.10
N ILE A 6 -11.16 -5.82 4.14
CA ILE A 6 -11.11 -4.35 4.19
C ILE A 6 -9.67 -3.85 4.08
N THR A 7 -8.73 -4.49 4.78
CA THR A 7 -7.32 -4.09 4.75
C THR A 7 -6.71 -4.31 3.36
N TRP A 8 -7.08 -5.38 2.65
CA TRP A 8 -6.74 -5.58 1.24
C TRP A 8 -7.28 -4.46 0.34
N LEU A 9 -8.53 -4.08 0.50
CA LEU A 9 -9.13 -2.98 -0.27
C LEU A 9 -8.43 -1.65 -0.02
N ILE A 10 -8.14 -1.33 1.24
CA ILE A 10 -7.38 -0.13 1.63
C ILE A 10 -5.99 -0.13 0.98
N LEU A 11 -5.28 -1.25 1.02
CA LEU A 11 -3.95 -1.38 0.43
C LEU A 11 -3.98 -1.16 -1.09
N ILE A 12 -4.97 -1.73 -1.79
CA ILE A 12 -5.17 -1.51 -3.23
C ILE A 12 -5.45 -0.03 -3.52
N LEU A 13 -6.33 0.61 -2.75
CA LEU A 13 -6.65 2.02 -2.89
C LEU A 13 -5.41 2.91 -2.70
N MET A 14 -4.59 2.65 -1.69
CA MET A 14 -3.35 3.39 -1.46
C MET A 14 -2.38 3.27 -2.64
N LEU A 15 -2.19 2.07 -3.19
CA LEU A 15 -1.31 1.85 -4.33
C LEU A 15 -1.81 2.57 -5.60
N ILE A 16 -3.13 2.62 -5.80
CA ILE A 16 -3.74 3.39 -6.89
C ILE A 16 -3.46 4.89 -6.71
N LEU A 17 -3.64 5.44 -5.50
CA LEU A 17 -3.35 6.84 -5.22
C LEU A 17 -1.87 7.19 -5.38
N LEU A 18 -0.98 6.29 -4.97
CA LEU A 18 0.46 6.40 -5.18
C LEU A 18 0.79 6.42 -6.67
N ALA A 19 0.23 5.48 -7.44
CA ALA A 19 0.45 5.39 -8.88
C ALA A 19 -0.03 6.65 -9.61
N GLN A 20 -1.21 7.16 -9.28
CA GLN A 20 -1.74 8.40 -9.83
C GLN A 20 -0.88 9.61 -9.45
N GLY A 21 -0.41 9.70 -8.21
CA GLY A 21 0.48 10.76 -7.74
C GLY A 21 1.80 10.78 -8.51
N ILE A 22 2.40 9.60 -8.72
CA ILE A 22 3.63 9.44 -9.52
C ILE A 22 3.38 9.84 -10.97
N GLN A 23 2.32 9.35 -11.60
CA GLN A 23 1.98 9.68 -13.00
C GLN A 23 1.77 11.18 -13.20
N LYS A 24 0.99 11.83 -12.33
CA LYS A 24 0.74 13.28 -12.39
C LYS A 24 2.01 14.11 -12.25
N ASN A 25 2.99 13.63 -11.49
CA ASN A 25 4.26 14.32 -11.27
C ASN A 25 5.31 13.99 -12.35
N SER A 26 5.09 12.91 -13.13
CA SER A 26 6.00 12.38 -14.16
C SER A 26 5.59 12.74 -15.58
N LYS A 27 4.72 13.74 -15.79
CA LYS A 27 4.23 14.19 -17.12
C LYS A 27 5.32 14.47 -18.17
N ASP A 28 6.60 14.56 -17.79
CA ASP A 28 7.75 14.74 -18.70
C ASP A 28 8.50 13.45 -19.11
N ARG A 29 8.14 12.25 -18.62
CA ARG A 29 8.93 11.03 -18.90
C ARG A 29 8.07 9.80 -19.19
N GLU A 30 7.74 9.59 -20.45
CA GLU A 30 7.02 8.42 -21.00
C GLU A 30 7.68 7.07 -20.64
N GLY A 31 9.02 7.01 -20.53
CA GLY A 31 9.76 5.80 -20.15
C GLY A 31 9.72 5.45 -18.65
N SER A 32 9.32 6.38 -17.78
CA SER A 32 9.34 6.22 -16.32
C SER A 32 8.25 5.26 -15.83
N VAL A 33 7.05 5.32 -16.42
CA VAL A 33 5.83 4.67 -15.91
C VAL A 33 5.94 3.13 -15.89
N LYS A 34 6.63 2.53 -16.87
CA LYS A 34 6.83 1.08 -16.94
C LYS A 34 7.70 0.55 -15.80
N ARG A 35 8.70 1.33 -15.35
CA ARG A 35 9.56 1.01 -14.21
C ARG A 35 8.81 1.14 -12.88
N TRP A 36 7.92 2.13 -12.74
CA TRP A 36 7.09 2.27 -11.54
C TRP A 36 6.03 1.18 -11.40
N ARG A 37 5.51 0.60 -12.50
CA ARG A 37 4.60 -0.57 -12.42
C ARG A 37 5.27 -1.76 -11.73
N GLY A 38 6.52 -2.07 -12.04
CA GLY A 38 7.25 -3.16 -11.36
C GLY A 38 7.39 -2.92 -9.86
N TRP A 39 7.70 -1.68 -9.46
CA TRP A 39 7.76 -1.29 -8.05
C TRP A 39 6.40 -1.39 -7.36
N LEU A 40 5.32 -0.92 -7.99
CA LEU A 40 3.96 -1.02 -7.45
C LEU A 40 3.52 -2.47 -7.23
N ILE A 41 3.87 -3.38 -8.15
CA ILE A 41 3.59 -4.81 -8.03
C ILE A 41 4.38 -5.41 -6.86
N GLY A 42 5.67 -5.06 -6.72
CA GLY A 42 6.48 -5.49 -5.58
C GLY A 42 5.91 -5.01 -4.25
N LEU A 43 5.48 -3.76 -4.18
CA LEU A 43 4.81 -3.17 -3.01
C LEU A 43 3.48 -3.86 -2.69
N PHE A 44 2.73 -4.28 -3.72
CA PHE A 44 1.50 -5.04 -3.52
C PHE A 44 1.79 -6.42 -2.92
N ILE A 45 2.75 -7.17 -3.47
CA ILE A 45 3.12 -8.51 -3.00
C ILE A 45 3.62 -8.43 -1.56
N LEU A 46 4.49 -7.47 -1.24
CA LEU A 46 5.05 -7.32 0.11
C LEU A 46 3.96 -7.06 1.16
N GLY A 47 2.94 -6.29 0.82
CA GLY A 47 1.79 -6.03 1.70
C GLY A 47 0.76 -7.16 1.73
N SER A 48 0.57 -7.88 0.62
CA SER A 48 -0.46 -8.93 0.51
C SER A 48 -0.04 -10.24 1.16
N VAL A 49 1.26 -10.58 1.20
CA VAL A 49 1.79 -11.81 1.80
C VAL A 49 1.43 -11.95 3.29
N PRO A 50 1.69 -10.96 4.16
CA PRO A 50 1.29 -11.03 5.57
C PRO A 50 -0.23 -11.10 5.77
N LEU A 51 -0.99 -10.40 4.93
CA LEU A 51 -2.46 -10.45 4.95
C LEU A 51 -3.00 -11.83 4.53
N GLY A 52 -2.37 -12.47 3.55
CA GLY A 52 -2.69 -13.82 3.11
C GLY A 52 -2.39 -14.85 4.21
N TYR A 53 -1.26 -14.69 4.91
CA TYR A 53 -0.95 -15.49 6.09
C TYR A 53 -2.02 -15.32 7.18
N ALA A 54 -2.39 -14.08 7.51
CA ALA A 54 -3.44 -13.79 8.49
C ALA A 54 -4.79 -14.45 8.11
N LEU A 55 -5.19 -14.36 6.83
CA LEU A 55 -6.41 -14.97 6.32
C LEU A 55 -6.38 -16.50 6.43
N TYR A 56 -5.26 -17.11 6.05
CA TYR A 56 -5.07 -18.56 6.12
C TYR A 56 -5.18 -19.07 7.56
N THR A 57 -4.54 -18.38 8.50
CA THR A 57 -4.58 -18.75 9.92
C THR A 57 -5.97 -18.58 10.53
N GLU A 58 -6.71 -17.56 10.12
CA GLU A 58 -8.06 -17.31 10.62
C GLU A 58 -9.07 -18.33 10.05
N LEU A 59 -8.92 -18.75 8.78
CA LEU A 59 -9.73 -19.79 8.16
C LEU A 59 -9.53 -21.18 8.79
N ARG A 60 -8.34 -21.47 9.33
CA ARG A 60 -8.04 -22.73 10.04
C ARG A 60 -8.41 -22.74 11.52
N GLY A 61 -9.17 -21.74 11.99
CA GLY A 61 -9.64 -21.67 13.38
C GLY A 61 -8.57 -21.19 14.36
N GLY A 62 -7.48 -20.59 13.88
CA GLY A 62 -6.51 -19.91 14.73
C GLY A 62 -7.13 -18.64 15.32
N TYR A 63 -7.41 -18.64 16.62
CA TYR A 63 -7.81 -17.44 17.35
C TYR A 63 -6.69 -16.39 17.34
N ILE A 64 -7.04 -15.12 17.08
CA ILE A 64 -6.14 -13.96 17.01
C ILE A 64 -5.27 -13.82 18.28
N GLY A 65 -5.79 -14.24 19.44
CA GLY A 65 -5.07 -14.20 20.72
C GLY A 65 -4.17 -15.41 21.02
N ALA A 66 -4.28 -16.51 20.26
CA ALA A 66 -3.49 -17.72 20.51
C ALA A 66 -2.19 -17.77 19.70
N ASN A 67 -2.01 -16.86 18.73
CA ASN A 67 -0.91 -16.93 17.79
C ASN A 67 -0.23 -15.56 17.61
N ILE A 68 0.93 -15.40 18.25
CA ILE A 68 1.80 -14.21 18.12
C ILE A 68 2.08 -13.90 16.65
N GLY A 69 2.22 -14.93 15.80
CA GLY A 69 2.46 -14.75 14.36
C GLY A 69 1.35 -14.00 13.63
N LEU A 70 0.09 -14.18 14.04
CA LEU A 70 -1.06 -13.51 13.43
C LEU A 70 -1.09 -12.02 13.82
N GLY A 71 -0.85 -11.73 15.10
CA GLY A 71 -0.68 -10.35 15.58
C GLY A 71 0.48 -9.63 14.88
N LEU A 72 1.62 -10.29 14.76
CA LEU A 72 2.82 -9.73 14.13
C LEU A 72 2.62 -9.47 12.63
N ALA A 73 1.92 -10.36 11.92
CA ALA A 73 1.54 -10.16 10.52
C ALA A 73 0.63 -8.94 10.34
N LEU A 74 -0.37 -8.77 11.21
CA LEU A 74 -1.26 -7.60 11.18
C LEU A 74 -0.51 -6.30 11.51
N PHE A 75 0.32 -6.30 12.56
CA PHE A 75 1.15 -5.13 12.90
C PHE A 75 2.08 -4.72 11.75
N PHE A 76 2.71 -5.70 11.10
CA PHE A 76 3.55 -5.44 9.93
C PHE A 76 2.74 -4.81 8.79
N THR A 77 1.56 -5.35 8.46
CA THR A 77 0.69 -4.78 7.43
C THR A 77 0.25 -3.36 7.78
N TRP A 78 -0.11 -3.10 9.03
CA TRP A 78 -0.52 -1.77 9.49
C TRP A 78 0.62 -0.75 9.40
N ALA A 79 1.81 -1.12 9.87
CA ALA A 79 3.00 -0.29 9.75
C ALA A 79 3.34 -0.01 8.28
N TYR A 80 3.21 -1.02 7.42
CA TYR A 80 3.42 -0.89 5.99
C TYR A 80 2.41 0.04 5.33
N CYS A 81 1.13 -0.07 5.66
CA CYS A 81 0.08 0.86 5.21
C CYS A 81 0.34 2.30 5.68
N ALA A 82 0.76 2.50 6.93
CA ALA A 82 1.10 3.83 7.45
C ALA A 82 2.27 4.44 6.66
N LEU A 83 3.30 3.65 6.34
CA LEU A 83 4.42 4.10 5.54
C LEU A 83 3.99 4.45 4.11
N LEU A 84 3.17 3.63 3.47
CA LEU A 84 2.59 3.93 2.15
C LEU A 84 1.77 5.22 2.15
N LEU A 85 1.00 5.49 3.20
CA LEU A 85 0.28 6.77 3.35
C LEU A 85 1.24 7.94 3.41
N CYS A 86 2.29 7.87 4.24
CA CYS A 86 3.29 8.93 4.33
C CYS A 86 3.93 9.22 2.96
N VAL A 87 4.35 8.19 2.22
CA VAL A 87 4.93 8.36 0.89
C VAL A 87 3.92 8.98 -0.08
N THR A 88 2.66 8.53 -0.04
CA THR A 88 1.58 9.07 -0.88
C THR A 88 1.35 10.55 -0.60
N LEU A 89 1.29 10.95 0.67
CA LEU A 89 1.15 12.34 1.08
C LEU A 89 2.32 13.21 0.60
N VAL A 90 3.56 12.72 0.69
CA VAL A 90 4.74 13.45 0.20
C VAL A 90 4.67 13.67 -1.31
N ILE A 91 4.29 12.64 -2.08
CA ILE A 91 4.18 12.73 -3.55
C ILE A 91 3.08 13.71 -3.95
N TRP A 92 1.92 13.62 -3.31
CA TRP A 92 0.79 14.53 -3.56
C TRP A 92 1.07 15.96 -3.09
N GLY A 93 1.75 16.14 -1.95
CA GLY A 93 2.20 17.44 -1.46
C GLY A 93 3.17 18.10 -2.43
N ARG A 94 4.15 17.36 -2.96
CA ARG A 94 5.04 17.87 -4.02
C ARG A 94 4.29 18.24 -5.30
N TYR A 95 3.30 17.44 -5.70
CA TYR A 95 2.47 17.74 -6.85
C TYR A 95 1.66 19.04 -6.65
N GLY A 96 1.00 19.18 -5.49
CA GLY A 96 0.26 20.39 -5.12
C GLY A 96 1.15 21.62 -5.05
N TYR A 97 2.34 21.52 -4.47
CA TYR A 97 3.32 22.61 -4.44
C TYR A 97 3.75 23.05 -5.84
N LYS A 98 4.05 22.12 -6.75
CA LYS A 98 4.37 22.44 -8.15
C LYS A 98 3.20 23.12 -8.89
N GLN A 99 1.96 22.71 -8.60
CA GLN A 99 0.75 23.33 -9.16
C GLN A 99 0.57 24.77 -8.65
N TYR A 100 0.73 24.98 -7.34
CA TYR A 100 0.62 26.31 -6.73
C TYR A 100 1.67 27.28 -7.28
N ARG A 101 2.92 26.84 -7.45
CA ARG A 101 4.01 27.67 -7.97
C ARG A 101 3.92 27.97 -9.48
N LYS A 102 3.02 27.29 -10.21
CA LYS A 102 2.75 27.52 -11.63
C LYS A 102 1.58 28.48 -11.88
N LYS A 103 0.79 28.79 -10.85
CA LYS A 103 -0.19 29.88 -10.85
C LYS A 103 0.49 31.16 -10.41
#